data_AF-A0A372EQD0-F1
#
_entry.id   AF-A0A372EQD0-F1
#
_cell.length_a   1.000
_cell.length_b   1.000
_cell.length_c   1.000
_cell.angle_alpha   90.00
_cell.angle_beta   90.00
_cell.angle_gamma   90.00
#
_symmetry.space_group_name_H-M   'P 1'
#
loop_
_entity.id
_entity.type
_entity.pdbx_description
1 polymer ?
#
loop_
_entity_poly.entity_id
_entity_poly.type
_entity_poly.pdbx_seq_one_letter_code
_entity_poly.pdbx_strand_id
1 'polypeptide(L)'
;MGRAMSPALQAIAHPLREHGPVLLADVNDPHDEVLALVWGPRFDREHAMWLWSRLSRRAPQQAVPVLPALMGAAERFDALDVPAQRRVRRLILRHRALRAAWAV
;
A
#
# COMPACT_ATOMS: atom_id res chain seq x y z
N MET A 1 17.58 6.24 19.31
CA MET A 1 18.23 5.75 18.07
C MET A 1 17.14 5.38 17.06
N GLY A 2 16.80 6.29 16.14
CA GLY A 2 15.75 6.05 15.15
C GLY A 2 16.17 4.92 14.22
N ARG A 3 15.46 3.78 14.25
CA ARG A 3 15.73 2.65 13.36
C ARG A 3 15.44 3.10 11.94
N ALA A 4 16.47 3.47 11.19
CA ALA A 4 16.37 3.76 9.77
C ALA A 4 15.54 2.65 9.11
N MET A 5 14.48 3.03 8.38
CA MET A 5 13.73 2.07 7.57
C MET A 5 14.71 1.41 6.61
N SER A 6 14.66 0.09 6.46
CA SER A 6 15.48 -0.57 5.45
C SER A 6 15.12 -0.02 4.07
N PRO A 7 16.10 0.12 3.15
CA PRO A 7 15.87 0.68 1.83
C PRO A 7 14.78 -0.07 1.05
N ALA A 8 14.68 -1.39 1.22
CA ALA A 8 13.60 -2.21 0.67
C ALA A 8 12.21 -1.79 1.18
N LEU A 9 12.09 -1.43 2.46
CA LEU A 9 10.84 -0.94 3.05
C LEU A 9 10.51 0.49 2.59
N GLN A 10 11.51 1.34 2.37
CA GLN A 10 11.29 2.66 1.78
C GLN A 10 10.82 2.58 0.32
N ALA A 11 11.39 1.66 -0.46
CA ALA A 11 11.00 1.44 -1.86
C ALA A 11 9.55 0.94 -2.02
N ILE A 12 8.99 0.28 -0.99
CA ILE A 12 7.58 -0.11 -0.94
C ILE A 12 6.71 1.03 -0.41
N ALA A 13 7.17 1.75 0.60
CA ALA A 13 6.39 2.82 1.22
C ALA A 13 6.28 4.08 0.37
N HIS A 14 7.27 4.38 -0.49
CA HIS A 14 7.28 5.60 -1.29
C HIS A 14 6.13 5.68 -2.31
N PRO A 15 5.91 4.65 -3.17
CA PRO A 15 4.76 4.64 -4.09
C PRO A 15 3.41 4.72 -3.36
N LEU A 16 3.30 4.09 -2.19
CA LEU A 16 2.09 4.11 -1.38
C LEU A 16 1.81 5.51 -0.80
N ARG A 17 2.84 6.28 -0.45
CA ARG A 17 2.64 7.67 0.01
C ARG A 17 2.27 8.60 -1.12
N GLU A 18 2.87 8.40 -2.28
CA GLU A 18 2.63 9.22 -3.47
C GLU A 18 1.24 8.97 -4.06
N HIS A 19 0.88 7.70 -4.26
CA HIS A 19 -0.36 7.33 -4.95
C HIS A 19 -1.46 6.82 -4.02
N GLY A 20 -1.16 6.52 -2.76
CA GLY A 20 -2.16 6.02 -1.80
C GLY A 20 -3.35 6.94 -1.61
N PRO A 21 -3.17 8.26 -1.39
CA PRO A 21 -4.29 9.19 -1.22
C PRO A 21 -5.26 9.19 -2.40
N VAL A 22 -4.73 9.14 -3.64
CA VAL A 22 -5.56 9.12 -4.83
C VAL A 22 -6.17 7.74 -5.08
N LEU A 23 -5.42 6.65 -4.87
CA LEU A 23 -5.90 5.28 -5.09
C LEU A 23 -7.01 4.90 -4.09
N LEU A 24 -6.86 5.33 -2.83
CA LEU A 24 -7.74 4.98 -1.71
C LEU A 24 -8.73 6.10 -1.38
N ALA A 25 -8.86 7.12 -2.23
CA ALA A 25 -9.94 8.09 -2.12
C ALA A 25 -11.29 7.37 -2.17
N ASP A 26 -12.24 7.85 -1.36
CA ASP A 26 -13.61 7.33 -1.28
C ASP A 26 -13.70 5.86 -0.84
N VAL A 27 -12.69 5.38 -0.11
CA VAL A 27 -12.76 4.10 0.60
C VAL A 27 -12.95 4.34 2.09
N ASN A 28 -13.86 3.59 2.70
CA ASN A 28 -14.22 3.75 4.11
C ASN A 28 -13.03 3.48 5.05
N ASP A 29 -12.26 2.42 4.79
CA ASP A 29 -11.06 2.11 5.56
C ASP A 29 -9.85 1.89 4.63
N PRO A 30 -9.06 2.95 4.36
CA PRO A 30 -7.86 2.85 3.53
C PRO A 30 -6.81 1.88 4.07
N HIS A 31 -6.73 1.67 5.39
CA HIS A 31 -5.74 0.78 5.97
C HIS A 31 -6.10 -0.68 5.77
N ASP A 32 -7.39 -1.02 5.84
CA ASP A 32 -7.87 -2.38 5.55
C ASP A 32 -7.68 -2.74 4.08
N GLU A 33 -7.91 -1.81 3.15
CA GLU A 33 -7.62 -2.02 1.72
C GLU A 33 -6.12 -2.29 1.47
N VAL A 34 -5.25 -1.50 2.09
CA VAL A 34 -3.80 -1.70 1.96
C VAL A 34 -3.37 -3.01 2.63
N LEU A 35 -4.02 -3.40 3.73
CA LEU A 35 -3.72 -4.66 4.41
C LEU A 35 -4.17 -5.86 3.57
N ALA A 36 -5.32 -5.78 2.90
CA ALA A 36 -5.82 -6.80 1.99
C ALA A 36 -4.82 -7.09 0.86
N LEU A 37 -4.21 -6.05 0.27
CA LEU A 37 -3.17 -6.19 -0.76
C LEU A 37 -1.97 -7.06 -0.35
N VAL A 38 -1.66 -7.13 0.95
CA VAL A 38 -0.47 -7.81 1.47
C VAL A 38 -0.81 -8.92 2.44
N TRP A 39 -2.08 -9.32 2.54
CA TRP A 39 -2.52 -10.31 3.52
C TRP A 39 -1.93 -11.70 3.24
N GLY A 40 -1.96 -12.11 1.97
CA GLY A 40 -1.44 -13.38 1.50
C GLY A 40 0.09 -13.47 1.47
N PRO A 41 0.65 -14.65 1.12
CA PRO A 41 2.09 -14.85 0.94
C PRO A 41 2.65 -14.07 -0.26
N ARG A 42 1.77 -13.66 -1.18
CA ARG A 42 2.07 -12.82 -2.34
C ARG A 42 1.18 -11.58 -2.30
N PHE A 43 1.59 -10.56 -3.03
CA PHE A 43 0.79 -9.37 -3.23
C PHE A 43 -0.47 -9.68 -4.04
N ASP A 44 -1.62 -9.23 -3.54
CA ASP A 44 -2.92 -9.42 -4.18
C ASP A 44 -3.09 -8.44 -5.35
N ARG A 45 -2.70 -8.94 -6.54
CA ARG A 45 -2.81 -8.19 -7.79
C ARG A 45 -4.24 -8.02 -8.24
N GLU A 46 -5.12 -8.96 -7.92
CA GLU A 46 -6.54 -8.88 -8.29
C GLU A 46 -7.19 -7.71 -7.53
N HIS A 47 -6.95 -7.65 -6.22
CA HIS A 47 -7.44 -6.55 -5.38
C HIS A 47 -6.84 -5.20 -5.79
N ALA A 48 -5.54 -5.16 -6.14
CA ALA A 48 -4.91 -3.95 -6.68
C ALA A 48 -5.55 -3.49 -8.00
N MET A 49 -5.86 -4.42 -8.91
CA MET A 49 -6.53 -4.10 -10.16
C MET A 49 -7.96 -3.64 -9.94
N TRP A 50 -8.67 -4.18 -8.94
CA TRP A 50 -9.98 -3.69 -8.55
C TRP A 50 -9.92 -2.22 -8.09
N LEU A 51 -8.98 -1.88 -7.19
CA LEU A 51 -8.74 -0.50 -6.74
C LEU A 51 -8.36 0.42 -7.90
N TRP A 52 -7.45 -0.03 -8.76
CA TRP A 52 -7.04 0.72 -9.94
C TRP A 52 -8.21 0.94 -10.90
N SER A 53 -9.08 -0.05 -11.11
CA SER A 53 -10.25 0.09 -12.00
C SER A 53 -11.21 1.17 -11.50
N ARG A 54 -11.39 1.29 -10.18
CA ARG A 54 -12.20 2.36 -9.57
C ARG A 54 -11.56 3.72 -9.83
N LEU A 55 -10.25 3.84 -9.62
CA LEU A 55 -9.50 5.06 -9.92
C LEU A 55 -9.59 5.43 -11.40
N SER A 56 -9.41 4.45 -12.29
CA SER A 56 -9.48 4.61 -13.74
C SER A 56 -10.83 5.14 -14.22
N ARG A 57 -11.93 4.68 -13.61
CA ARG A 57 -13.27 5.20 -13.92
C ARG A 57 -13.50 6.65 -13.47
N ARG A 58 -13.00 7.03 -12.29
CA ARG A 58 -13.24 8.38 -11.74
C ARG A 58 -12.25 9.44 -12.21
N ALA A 59 -10.99 9.05 -12.41
CA ALA A 59 -9.90 9.96 -12.78
C ALA A 59 -8.90 9.22 -13.70
N PRO A 60 -9.27 8.99 -14.98
CA PRO A 60 -8.44 8.21 -15.91
C PRO A 60 -7.00 8.74 -16.02
N GLN A 61 -6.83 10.07 -16.10
CA GLN A 61 -5.52 10.72 -16.20
C GLN A 61 -4.64 10.48 -14.97
N GLN A 62 -5.24 10.40 -13.78
CA GLN A 62 -4.52 10.12 -12.53
C GLN A 62 -4.25 8.62 -12.35
N ALA A 63 -5.03 7.75 -13.00
CA ALA A 63 -4.87 6.30 -12.91
C ALA A 63 -3.65 5.78 -13.68
N VAL A 64 -3.28 6.44 -14.78
CA VAL A 64 -2.17 6.03 -15.66
C VAL A 64 -0.85 5.82 -14.89
N PRO A 65 -0.34 6.79 -14.10
CA PRO A 65 0.92 6.61 -13.37
C PRO A 65 0.81 5.60 -12.20
N VAL A 66 -0.41 5.32 -11.72
CA VAL A 66 -0.61 4.46 -10.54
C VAL A 66 -0.46 2.98 -10.87
N LEU A 67 -0.81 2.56 -12.09
CA LEU A 67 -0.67 1.16 -12.52
C LEU A 67 0.78 0.63 -12.43
N PRO A 68 1.79 1.27 -13.04
CA PRO A 68 3.17 0.80 -12.94
C PRO A 68 3.70 0.84 -11.50
N ALA A 69 3.25 1.80 -10.69
CA ALA A 69 3.60 1.88 -9.28
C ALA A 69 3.05 0.68 -8.47
N LEU A 70 1.80 0.27 -8.73
CA LEU A 70 1.18 -0.91 -8.13
C LEU A 70 1.91 -2.20 -8.53
N MET A 71 2.24 -2.35 -9.82
CA MET A 71 2.98 -3.52 -10.31
C MET A 71 4.37 -3.62 -9.68
N GLY A 72 5.09 -2.50 -9.61
CA GLY A 72 6.40 -2.45 -8.94
C GLY A 72 6.30 -2.73 -7.44
N ALA A 73 5.23 -2.30 -6.76
CA ALA A 73 4.99 -2.64 -5.36
C ALA A 73 4.74 -4.14 -5.17
N ALA A 74 3.97 -4.75 -6.08
CA ALA A 74 3.69 -6.18 -6.07
C ALA A 74 4.97 -7.03 -6.22
N GLU A 75 5.82 -6.67 -7.18
CA GLU A 75 7.12 -7.34 -7.38
C GLU A 75 8.03 -7.21 -6.16
N ARG A 76 8.14 -6.01 -5.59
CA ARG A 76 8.96 -5.77 -4.40
C ARG A 76 8.46 -6.55 -3.19
N PHE A 77 7.15 -6.62 -2.99
CA PHE A 77 6.55 -7.38 -1.89
C PHE A 77 6.74 -8.90 -2.07
N ASP A 78 6.54 -9.41 -3.29
CA ASP A 78 6.76 -10.82 -3.60
C ASP A 78 8.23 -11.25 -3.42
N ALA A 79 9.18 -10.32 -3.58
CA ALA A 79 10.60 -10.56 -3.36
C ALA A 79 11.03 -10.48 -1.87
N LEU A 80 10.14 -10.06 -0.96
CA LEU A 80 10.46 -10.01 0.47
C LEU A 80 10.44 -11.40 1.10
N ASP A 81 11.36 -11.60 2.04
CA ASP A 81 11.28 -12.71 2.96
C ASP A 81 10.09 -12.58 3.93
N VAL A 82 9.67 -13.71 4.52
CA VAL A 82 8.53 -13.76 5.45
C VAL A 82 8.68 -12.76 6.62
N PRO A 83 9.85 -12.60 7.26
CA PRO A 83 10.06 -11.57 8.29
C PRO A 83 9.82 -10.14 7.80
N ALA A 84 10.27 -9.78 6.60
CA ALA A 84 10.06 -8.45 6.03
C ALA A 84 8.59 -8.23 5.64
N GLN A 85 7.90 -9.22 5.06
CA GLN A 85 6.46 -9.12 4.80
C GLN A 85 5.66 -8.88 6.09
N ARG A 86 5.95 -9.63 7.17
CA ARG A 86 5.34 -9.41 8.50
C ARG A 86 5.64 -8.00 9.02
N ARG A 87 6.83 -7.46 8.74
CA ARG A 87 7.18 -6.09 9.12
C ARG A 87 6.37 -5.05 8.34
N VAL A 88 6.13 -5.25 7.05
CA VAL A 88 5.23 -4.38 6.26
C VAL A 88 3.84 -4.33 6.89
N ARG A 89 3.24 -5.50 7.17
CA ARG A 89 1.91 -5.59 7.81
C ARG A 89 1.85 -4.84 9.14
N ARG A 90 2.85 -5.02 10.00
CA ARG A 90 2.94 -4.29 11.28
C ARG A 90 3.06 -2.78 11.12
N LEU A 91 3.74 -2.29 10.09
CA LEU A 91 3.87 -0.86 9.84
C LEU A 91 2.54 -0.25 9.40
N ILE A 92 1.75 -0.96 8.58
CA ILE A 92 0.39 -0.55 8.17
C ILE A 92 -0.51 -0.45 9.41
N LEU A 93 -0.52 -1.50 10.25
CA LEU A 93 -1.32 -1.53 11.49
C LEU A 93 -0.89 -0.44 12.49
N ARG A 94 0.42 -0.23 12.66
CA ARG A 94 0.94 0.86 13.51
C ARG A 94 0.50 2.23 12.99
N HIS A 95 0.55 2.44 11.68
CA HIS A 95 0.09 3.68 11.07
C HIS A 95 -1.43 3.89 11.25
N ARG A 96 -2.24 2.81 11.19
CA ARG A 96 -3.67 2.86 11.52
C ARG A 96 -3.90 3.31 12.96
N ALA A 97 -3.22 2.67 13.92
CA ALA A 97 -3.33 3.02 15.34
C ALA A 97 -2.92 4.47 15.62
N LEU A 98 -1.84 4.95 15.01
CA LEU A 98 -1.41 6.34 15.16
C LEU A 98 -2.42 7.33 14.59
N ARG A 99 -3.02 7.03 13.43
CA ARG A 99 -4.07 7.88 12.84
C ARG A 99 -5.36 7.89 13.66
N ALA A 100 -5.74 6.75 14.24
CA ALA A 100 -6.88 6.67 15.15
C ALA A 100 -6.65 7.48 16.43
N ALA A 101 -5.44 7.43 17.00
CA ALA A 101 -5.08 8.18 18.21
C ALA A 101 -5.05 9.70 18.01
N TRP A 102 -4.84 10.18 16.77
CA TRP A 102 -4.86 11.61 16.43
C TRP A 102 -6.23 12.11 15.96
N ALA A 103 -7.20 11.22 15.78
CA ALA A 103 -8.57 11.57 15.41
C ALA A 103 -9.48 11.78 16.64
N VAL A 104 -8.92 11.66 17.85
CA VAL A 104 -9.52 11.94 19.17
C VAL A 104 -9.05 13.30 19.64
#